data_AF-A0A534NZ60-F1
#
_entry.id   AF-A0A534NZ60-F1
#
_cell.length_a   1.000
_cell.length_b   1.000
_cell.length_c   1.000
_cell.angle_alpha   90.00
_cell.angle_beta   90.00
_cell.angle_gamma   90.00
#
_symmetry.space_group_name_H-M   'P 1'
#
loop_
_entity.id
_entity.type
_entity.pdbx_description
1 polymer ?
#
loop_
_entity_poly.entity_id
_entity_poly.type
_entity_poly.pdbx_seq_one_letter_code
_entity_poly.pdbx_strand_id
1 'polypeptide(L)'
;MSHEPSHSTEHMSPPPEQAEEGIRWFGVIGTGVASILIFAIATFVVYRYMEQRERSLQPVGPLPIPAEMGKAEVGIVDQVPFDVTRASQAYRSERIERLSSWGWMDRKQGTIHIPIDRAMDLVLAEQKEPKK
;
A
#
# COMPACT_ATOMS: atom_id res chain seq x y z
N MET A 1 -10.59 87.08 -0.33
CA MET A 1 -10.61 85.64 -0.64
C MET A 1 -10.06 85.48 -2.05
N SER A 2 -8.76 85.31 -2.18
CA SER A 2 -8.07 85.03 -3.44
C SER A 2 -8.10 83.52 -3.64
N HIS A 3 -8.81 83.04 -4.66
CA HIS A 3 -8.74 81.65 -5.07
C HIS A 3 -7.42 81.41 -5.82
N GLU A 4 -6.57 80.59 -5.24
CA GLU A 4 -5.41 79.99 -5.90
C GLU A 4 -5.93 78.98 -6.95
N PRO A 5 -5.52 79.05 -8.23
CA PRO A 5 -5.94 78.07 -9.21
C PRO A 5 -5.33 76.70 -8.86
N SER A 6 -6.19 75.69 -8.77
CA SER A 6 -5.82 74.31 -8.46
C SER A 6 -4.73 73.80 -9.42
N HIS A 7 -3.63 73.29 -8.86
CA HIS A 7 -2.52 72.62 -9.55
C HIS A 7 -2.90 71.29 -10.25
N SER A 8 -4.15 71.09 -10.64
CA SER A 8 -4.70 69.81 -11.09
C SER A 8 -4.52 69.53 -12.60
N THR A 9 -3.74 70.33 -13.32
CA THR A 9 -3.43 70.10 -14.75
C THR A 9 -1.93 70.13 -15.05
N GLU A 10 -1.07 69.69 -14.14
CA GLU A 10 0.21 69.12 -14.58
C GLU A 10 -0.10 67.80 -15.28
N HIS A 11 -0.17 67.87 -16.61
CA HIS A 11 -0.13 66.71 -17.49
C HIS A 11 1.24 66.06 -17.29
N MET A 12 1.34 65.20 -16.29
CA MET A 12 2.50 64.32 -16.09
C MET A 12 2.66 63.55 -17.40
N SER A 13 3.83 63.65 -18.03
CA SER A 13 4.13 62.89 -19.24
C SER A 13 3.86 61.41 -18.93
N PRO A 14 3.28 60.63 -19.88
CA PRO A 14 3.16 59.20 -19.68
C PRO A 14 4.54 58.66 -19.23
N PRO A 15 4.58 57.72 -18.26
CA PRO A 15 5.84 57.10 -17.87
C PRO A 15 6.57 56.71 -19.15
N PRO A 16 7.91 56.91 -19.24
CA PRO A 16 8.65 56.51 -20.42
C PRO A 16 8.24 55.09 -20.76
N GLU A 17 7.75 54.89 -21.98
CA GLU A 17 7.29 53.60 -22.48
C GLU A 17 8.32 52.57 -22.03
N GLN A 18 7.89 51.55 -21.27
CA GLN A 18 8.80 50.51 -20.79
C GLN A 18 9.58 50.04 -22.00
N ALA A 19 10.86 50.39 -22.06
CA ALA A 19 11.69 50.08 -23.21
C ALA A 19 11.50 48.59 -23.48
N GLU A 20 11.18 48.23 -24.72
CA GLU A 20 10.99 46.83 -25.11
C GLU A 20 12.17 46.03 -24.56
N GLU A 21 11.94 45.29 -23.47
CA GLU A 21 12.99 44.59 -22.77
C GLU A 21 13.33 43.36 -23.61
N GLY A 22 14.24 43.57 -24.56
CA GLY A 22 14.68 42.57 -25.51
C GLY A 22 15.41 41.43 -24.78
N ILE A 23 14.66 40.42 -24.36
CA ILE A 23 15.22 39.21 -23.79
C ILE A 23 16.17 38.60 -24.82
N ARG A 24 17.40 38.29 -24.40
CA ARG A 24 18.39 37.56 -25.22
C ARG A 24 17.99 36.10 -25.34
N TRP A 25 16.94 35.82 -26.12
CA TRP A 25 16.30 34.52 -26.26
C TRP A 25 17.29 33.40 -26.59
N PHE A 26 18.32 33.66 -27.41
CA PHE A 26 19.36 32.67 -27.69
C PHE A 26 20.16 32.24 -26.45
N GLY A 27 20.41 33.16 -25.51
CA GLY A 27 21.08 32.83 -24.26
C GLY A 27 20.17 32.03 -23.31
N VAL A 28 18.89 32.39 -23.26
CA VAL A 28 17.89 31.68 -22.44
C VAL A 28 17.68 30.26 -22.96
N ILE A 29 17.48 30.12 -24.28
CA ILE A 29 17.32 28.83 -24.95
C ILE A 29 18.60 27.99 -24.80
N GLY A 30 19.78 28.58 -25.02
CA GLY A 30 21.05 27.88 -24.84
C GLY A 30 21.24 27.36 -23.41
N THR A 31 20.87 28.16 -22.41
CA THR A 31 20.94 27.75 -21.00
C THR A 31 19.94 26.62 -20.70
N GLY A 32 18.73 26.69 -21.25
CA GLY A 32 17.72 25.63 -21.11
C GLY A 32 18.15 24.32 -21.76
N VAL A 33 18.73 24.38 -22.96
CA VAL A 33 19.27 23.18 -23.63
C VAL A 33 20.46 22.62 -22.86
N ALA A 34 21.37 23.46 -22.37
CA ALA A 34 22.52 23.04 -21.59
C ALA A 34 22.11 22.35 -20.29
N SER A 35 21.11 22.88 -19.57
CA SER A 35 20.64 22.26 -18.32
C SER A 35 19.99 20.89 -18.56
N ILE A 36 19.21 20.74 -19.63
CA ILE A 36 18.62 19.45 -20.03
C ILE A 36 19.73 18.45 -20.39
N LEU A 37 20.74 18.86 -21.13
CA LEU A 37 21.87 18.00 -21.50
C LEU A 37 22.65 17.55 -20.26
N ILE A 38 22.95 18.46 -19.34
CA ILE A 38 23.63 18.11 -18.08
C ILE A 38 22.79 17.12 -17.27
N PHE A 39 21.48 17.35 -17.15
CA PHE A 39 20.59 16.45 -16.43
C PHE A 39 20.52 15.06 -17.08
N ALA A 40 20.44 15.01 -18.41
CA ALA A 40 20.42 13.75 -19.16
C ALA A 40 21.74 12.97 -18.99
N ILE A 41 22.89 13.66 -19.06
CA ILE A 41 24.20 13.06 -18.85
C ILE A 41 24.34 12.53 -17.42
N ALA A 42 23.95 13.33 -16.41
CA ALA A 42 24.00 12.91 -15.02
C ALA A 42 23.13 11.67 -14.78
N THR A 43 21.89 11.68 -15.28
CA THR A 43 20.97 10.53 -15.20
C THR A 43 21.58 9.29 -15.86
N PHE A 44 22.18 9.45 -17.04
CA PHE A 44 22.82 8.36 -17.76
C PHE A 44 24.01 7.77 -16.99
N VAL A 45 24.86 8.63 -16.42
CA VAL A 45 26.02 8.21 -15.61
C VAL A 45 25.56 7.45 -14.37
N VAL A 46 24.57 7.96 -13.65
CA VAL A 46 24.00 7.30 -12.46
C VAL A 46 23.39 5.95 -12.83
N TYR A 47 22.62 5.89 -13.91
CA TYR A 47 22.03 4.64 -14.41
C TYR A 47 23.10 3.60 -14.72
N ARG A 48 24.15 3.97 -15.49
CA ARG A 48 25.26 3.08 -15.82
C ARG A 48 26.01 2.60 -14.58
N TYR A 49 26.21 3.47 -13.60
CA TYR A 49 26.85 3.13 -12.34
C TYR A 49 26.02 2.15 -11.52
N MET A 50 24.71 2.39 -11.40
CA MET A 50 23.78 1.50 -10.71
C MET A 50 23.72 0.14 -11.38
N GLU A 51 23.60 0.09 -12.71
CA GLU A 51 23.57 -1.17 -13.46
C GLU A 51 24.87 -1.98 -13.28
N GLN A 52 26.03 -1.31 -13.31
CA GLN A 52 27.31 -1.97 -13.07
C GLN A 52 27.42 -2.51 -11.64
N ARG A 53 26.95 -1.75 -10.65
CA ARG A 53 26.89 -2.18 -9.26
C ARG A 53 25.93 -3.35 -9.07
N GLU A 54 24.75 -3.29 -9.64
CA GLU A 54 23.75 -4.35 -9.57
C GLU A 54 24.30 -5.66 -10.15
N ARG A 55 24.95 -5.61 -11.32
CA ARG A 55 25.62 -6.79 -11.90
C ARG A 55 26.71 -7.36 -11.00
N SER A 56 27.45 -6.52 -10.28
CA SER A 56 28.49 -6.97 -9.34
C SER A 56 27.92 -7.56 -8.04
N LEU A 57 26.79 -7.04 -7.56
CA LEU A 57 26.16 -7.45 -6.31
C LEU A 57 25.21 -8.63 -6.50
N GLN A 58 24.63 -8.78 -7.69
CA GLN A 58 23.65 -9.81 -8.05
C GLN A 58 24.11 -10.57 -9.31
N PRO A 59 25.21 -11.35 -9.24
CA PRO A 59 25.72 -12.07 -10.40
C PRO A 59 24.74 -13.15 -10.93
N VAL A 60 23.76 -13.56 -10.12
CA VAL A 60 22.77 -14.62 -10.43
C VAL A 60 21.37 -14.04 -10.75
N GLY A 61 21.22 -12.70 -10.72
CA GLY A 61 19.93 -12.02 -10.95
C GLY A 61 19.15 -11.71 -9.66
N PRO A 62 17.98 -11.05 -9.78
CA PRO A 62 17.17 -10.64 -8.64
C PRO A 62 16.79 -11.84 -7.77
N LEU A 63 16.85 -11.63 -6.45
CA LEU A 63 16.47 -12.67 -5.49
C LEU A 63 15.06 -13.17 -5.81
N PRO A 64 14.83 -14.50 -5.79
CA PRO A 64 13.50 -15.04 -6.05
C PRO A 64 12.51 -14.42 -5.06
N ILE A 65 11.35 -14.01 -5.57
CA ILE A 65 10.21 -13.63 -4.73
C ILE A 65 10.00 -14.76 -3.72
N PRO A 66 10.06 -14.47 -2.40
CA PRO A 66 9.86 -15.51 -1.40
C PRO A 66 8.51 -16.18 -1.64
N ALA A 67 8.49 -17.52 -1.62
CA ALA A 67 7.26 -18.31 -1.74
C ALA A 67 6.23 -18.02 -0.63
N GLU A 68 6.64 -17.26 0.38
CA GLU A 68 5.84 -16.76 1.50
C GLU A 68 5.05 -15.49 1.15
N MET A 69 5.30 -14.83 0.00
CA MET A 69 4.48 -13.69 -0.43
C MET A 69 3.01 -14.10 -0.60
N GLY A 70 2.14 -13.57 0.26
CA GLY A 70 0.70 -13.83 0.24
C GLY A 70 0.22 -14.87 1.26
N LYS A 71 1.11 -15.46 2.07
CA LYS A 71 0.71 -16.25 3.24
C LYS A 71 0.42 -15.31 4.42
N ALA A 72 -0.55 -15.67 5.25
CA ALA A 72 -0.87 -14.94 6.48
C ALA A 72 0.23 -15.05 7.55
N GLU A 73 1.12 -16.04 7.41
CA GLU A 73 2.20 -16.26 8.35
C GLU A 73 3.52 -15.80 7.72
N VAL A 74 4.16 -14.80 8.32
CA VAL A 74 5.52 -14.38 7.98
C VAL A 74 6.34 -14.47 9.26
N GLY A 75 7.26 -15.43 9.30
CA GLY A 75 8.20 -15.58 10.42
C GLY A 75 7.55 -16.00 11.73
N ILE A 76 6.69 -17.05 11.72
CA ILE A 76 6.03 -17.63 12.91
C ILE A 76 4.98 -16.70 13.55
N VAL A 77 4.79 -15.50 13.00
CA VAL A 77 3.79 -14.55 13.46
C VAL A 77 2.62 -14.55 12.49
N ASP A 78 1.43 -14.81 13.03
CA ASP A 78 0.16 -14.62 12.34
C ASP A 78 -0.04 -13.13 12.08
N GLN A 79 0.23 -12.71 10.85
CA GLN A 79 -0.08 -11.38 10.37
C GLN A 79 -1.44 -11.44 9.73
N VAL A 80 -2.46 -10.99 10.47
CA VAL A 80 -3.83 -10.88 9.96
C VAL A 80 -3.78 -10.03 8.67
N PRO A 81 -4.08 -10.61 7.49
CA PRO A 81 -4.21 -9.83 6.27
C PRO A 81 -5.31 -8.78 6.49
N PHE A 82 -5.19 -7.60 5.88
CA PHE A 82 -6.22 -6.54 5.96
C PHE A 82 -7.62 -7.00 5.47
N ASP A 83 -7.74 -8.20 4.91
CA ASP A 83 -8.99 -8.90 4.61
C ASP A 83 -9.45 -9.80 5.79
N VAL A 84 -9.97 -9.15 6.84
CA VAL A 84 -10.59 -9.79 8.01
C VAL A 84 -11.75 -10.75 7.63
N THR A 85 -12.33 -10.60 6.45
CA THR A 85 -13.49 -11.38 6.03
C THR A 85 -13.10 -12.79 5.63
N ARG A 86 -11.99 -12.97 4.90
CA ARG A 86 -11.55 -14.31 4.46
C ARG A 86 -11.03 -15.18 5.61
N ALA A 87 -10.27 -14.60 6.53
CA ALA A 87 -9.74 -15.32 7.69
C ALA A 87 -10.85 -15.84 8.62
N SER A 88 -11.88 -15.01 8.87
CA SER A 88 -13.01 -15.41 9.71
C SER A 88 -13.89 -16.49 9.07
N GLN A 89 -14.04 -16.48 7.74
CA GLN A 89 -14.75 -17.53 7.01
C GLN A 89 -14.02 -18.86 7.06
N ALA A 90 -12.71 -18.86 6.81
CA ALA A 90 -11.89 -20.08 6.86
C ALA A 90 -11.86 -20.70 8.27
N TYR A 91 -11.70 -19.87 9.30
CA TYR A 91 -11.78 -20.31 10.69
C TYR A 91 -13.16 -20.90 11.00
N ARG A 92 -14.24 -20.23 10.58
CA ARG A 92 -15.60 -20.73 10.80
C ARG A 92 -15.84 -22.07 10.12
N SER A 93 -15.39 -22.25 8.87
CA SER A 93 -15.58 -23.52 8.15
C SER A 93 -14.84 -24.68 8.83
N GLU A 94 -13.60 -24.47 9.25
CA GLU A 94 -12.81 -25.50 9.95
C GLU A 94 -13.46 -25.93 11.27
N ARG A 95 -13.98 -24.96 12.03
CA ARG A 95 -14.66 -25.24 13.31
C ARG A 95 -15.97 -26.00 13.10
N ILE A 96 -16.72 -25.67 12.06
CA ILE A 96 -17.95 -26.38 11.70
C ILE A 96 -17.62 -27.82 11.29
N GLU A 97 -16.60 -28.02 10.44
CA GLU A 97 -16.17 -29.34 9.99
C GLU A 97 -15.73 -30.24 11.16
N ARG A 98 -15.02 -29.70 12.14
CA ARG A 98 -14.64 -30.44 13.35
C ARG A 98 -15.84 -30.80 14.23
N LEU A 99 -16.85 -29.93 14.31
CA LEU A 99 -18.07 -30.18 15.11
C LEU A 99 -19.03 -31.17 14.44
N SER A 100 -19.07 -31.20 13.11
CA SER A 100 -19.96 -32.07 12.33
C SER A 100 -19.37 -33.45 12.04
N SER A 101 -18.07 -33.65 12.29
CA SER A 101 -17.38 -34.91 12.05
C SER A 101 -17.21 -35.76 13.31
N TRP A 102 -17.02 -37.06 13.10
CA TRP A 102 -16.59 -37.99 14.14
C TRP A 102 -15.12 -37.79 14.44
N GLY A 103 -14.75 -37.90 15.72
CA GLY A 103 -13.37 -37.72 16.15
C GLY A 103 -12.83 -38.95 16.89
N TRP A 104 -11.55 -38.87 17.23
CA TRP A 104 -10.84 -39.95 17.91
C TRP A 104 -11.37 -40.18 19.33
N MET A 105 -11.37 -41.45 19.75
CA MET A 105 -11.71 -41.89 21.10
C MET A 105 -10.53 -41.63 22.05
N ASP A 106 -10.75 -40.90 23.15
CA ASP A 106 -9.80 -40.88 24.26
C ASP A 106 -9.94 -42.17 25.07
N ARG A 107 -9.01 -43.11 24.87
CA ARG A 107 -9.02 -44.42 25.52
C ARG A 107 -8.88 -44.35 27.05
N LYS A 108 -8.27 -43.29 27.59
CA LYS A 108 -8.08 -43.16 29.05
C LYS A 108 -9.35 -42.67 29.74
N GLN A 109 -10.09 -41.78 29.07
CA GLN A 109 -11.30 -41.16 29.60
C GLN A 109 -12.58 -41.87 29.14
N GLY A 110 -12.49 -42.74 28.13
CA GLY A 110 -13.65 -43.44 27.56
C GLY A 110 -14.57 -42.55 26.74
N THR A 111 -14.17 -41.31 26.45
CA THR A 111 -15.00 -40.31 25.75
C THR A 111 -14.71 -40.32 24.26
N ILE A 112 -15.78 -40.30 23.44
CA ILE A 112 -15.71 -40.23 21.98
C ILE A 112 -16.26 -38.88 21.53
N HIS A 113 -15.58 -38.22 20.58
CA HIS A 113 -16.13 -37.05 19.91
C HIS A 113 -17.20 -37.48 18.90
N ILE A 114 -18.44 -37.09 19.15
CA ILE A 114 -19.59 -37.35 18.30
C ILE A 114 -19.99 -36.05 17.57
N PRO A 115 -20.54 -36.12 16.34
CA PRO A 115 -21.08 -34.96 15.66
C PRO A 115 -22.11 -34.23 16.52
N ILE A 116 -22.04 -32.90 16.52
CA ILE A 116 -22.85 -32.06 17.40
C ILE A 116 -24.36 -32.29 17.24
N ASP A 117 -24.82 -32.55 16.01
CA ASP A 117 -26.23 -32.84 15.74
C ASP A 117 -26.68 -34.12 16.46
N ARG A 118 -25.85 -35.17 16.45
CA ARG A 118 -26.12 -36.42 17.17
C ARG A 118 -26.03 -36.24 18.68
N ALA A 119 -25.12 -35.39 19.17
CA ALA A 119 -25.05 -35.06 20.58
C ALA A 119 -26.35 -34.38 21.04
N MET A 120 -26.85 -33.42 20.27
CA MET A 120 -28.11 -32.74 20.57
C MET A 120 -29.30 -33.71 20.58
N ASP A 121 -29.38 -34.62 19.60
CA ASP A 121 -30.43 -35.65 19.56
C ASP A 121 -30.45 -36.51 20.83
N LEU A 122 -29.27 -36.96 21.29
CA LEU A 122 -29.14 -37.82 22.47
C LEU A 122 -29.57 -37.09 23.74
N VAL A 123 -29.16 -35.84 23.90
CA VAL A 123 -29.54 -35.02 25.06
C VAL A 123 -31.05 -34.76 25.06
N LEU A 124 -31.65 -34.48 23.90
CA LEU A 124 -33.09 -34.29 23.79
C LEU A 124 -33.87 -35.58 24.07
N ALA A 125 -33.34 -36.74 23.67
CA ALA A 125 -33.93 -38.04 23.98
C ALA A 125 -33.87 -38.33 25.49
N GLU A 126 -32.72 -38.07 26.13
CA GLU A 126 -32.55 -38.26 27.58
C GLU A 126 -33.48 -37.34 28.39
N GLN A 127 -33.66 -36.08 27.98
CA GLN A 127 -34.59 -35.17 28.64
C GLN A 127 -36.07 -35.58 28.50
N LYS A 128 -36.41 -36.32 27.44
CA LYS A 128 -37.78 -36.81 27.22
C LYS A 128 -38.12 -38.05 28.04
N GLU A 129 -37.12 -38.81 28.49
CA GLU A 129 -37.35 -39.92 29.42
C GLU A 129 -37.35 -39.39 30.86
N PRO A 130 -38.50 -39.41 31.58
CA PRO A 130 -38.51 -39.01 32.97
C PRO A 130 -37.65 -40.00 33.78
N LYS A 131 -36.66 -39.49 34.52
CA LYS A 131 -35.89 -40.27 35.49
C LYS A 131 -36.86 -41.04 36.39
N LYS A 132 -36.89 -42.36 36.26
CA LYS A 132 -37.52 -43.28 37.22
C LYS A 132 -36.70 -43.38 38.50
#